data_AF-A0A954B310-F1
#
_entry.id   AF-A0A954B310-F1
#
_cell.length_a   1.000
_cell.length_b   1.000
_cell.length_c   1.000
_cell.angle_alpha   90.00
_cell.angle_beta   90.00
_cell.angle_gamma   90.00
#
_symmetry.space_group_name_H-M   'P 1'
#
loop_
_entity.id
_entity.type
_entity.pdbx_description
1 polymer ?
#
loop_
_entity_poly.entity_id
_entity_poly.type
_entity_poly.pdbx_seq_one_letter_code
_entity_poly.pdbx_strand_id
1 'polypeptide(L)'
;HLMPRDMIENERSSAINPSEATEEKVSLSDRFGLWLGFHPCTQDEFLGMIQAYCDAYGIAIDDDTLRAEAVEWQATRGARSGRVAWQFITDLAGRLGVPLD
;
A
#
# COMPACT_ATOMS: atom_id res chain seq x y z
N HIS A 1 20.57 61.60 2.23
CA HIS A 1 19.91 61.07 3.44
C HIS A 1 18.73 60.23 2.98
N LEU A 2 18.58 59.05 3.58
CA LEU A 2 17.93 57.85 3.02
C LEU A 2 16.42 58.01 2.77
N MET A 3 15.98 57.43 1.66
CA MET A 3 14.57 57.18 1.34
C MET A 3 13.97 56.17 2.33
N PRO A 4 12.78 56.42 2.90
CA PRO A 4 12.04 55.44 3.70
C PRO A 4 11.58 54.27 2.83
N ARG A 5 11.88 53.05 3.29
CA ARG A 5 11.63 51.79 2.58
C ARG A 5 10.15 51.42 2.53
N ASP A 6 9.82 50.79 1.41
CA ASP A 6 8.65 49.97 1.12
C ASP A 6 8.37 48.97 2.25
N MET A 7 7.23 49.12 2.92
CA MET A 7 6.74 48.13 3.88
C MET A 7 5.22 48.02 3.86
N ILE A 8 4.56 48.26 2.71
CA ILE A 8 3.12 48.01 2.56
C ILE A 8 2.82 47.69 1.08
N GLU A 9 3.30 46.56 0.54
CA GLU A 9 2.63 45.96 -0.64
C GLU A 9 3.04 44.53 -1.02
N ASN A 10 4.01 43.88 -0.36
CA ASN A 10 4.43 42.54 -0.80
C ASN A 10 3.73 41.36 -0.10
N GLU A 11 2.68 41.61 0.70
CA GLU A 11 1.83 40.56 1.27
C GLU A 11 0.86 39.92 0.26
N ARG A 12 0.91 40.29 -1.03
CA ARG A 12 0.12 39.67 -2.11
C ARG A 12 0.92 38.79 -3.08
N SER A 13 2.22 38.63 -2.87
CA SER A 13 3.11 37.89 -3.80
C SER A 13 3.29 36.40 -3.43
N SER A 14 2.41 35.84 -2.61
CA SER A 14 2.30 34.37 -2.40
C SER A 14 1.18 33.77 -3.26
N ALA A 15 1.00 34.27 -4.47
CA ALA A 15 0.31 33.50 -5.50
C ALA A 15 1.27 32.37 -5.93
N ILE A 16 1.34 31.31 -5.12
CA ILE A 16 1.84 30.01 -5.59
C ILE A 16 0.91 29.65 -6.74
N ASN A 17 1.38 29.87 -7.98
CA ASN A 17 0.64 29.47 -9.16
C ASN A 17 0.50 27.94 -9.09
N PRO A 18 -0.73 27.39 -8.94
CA PRO A 18 -0.93 25.93 -8.84
C PRO A 18 -0.37 25.17 -10.05
N SER A 19 -0.20 25.89 -11.17
CA SER A 19 0.39 25.42 -12.42
C SER A 19 1.88 25.06 -12.29
N GLU A 20 2.66 25.84 -11.53
CA GLU A 20 4.12 25.70 -11.42
C GLU A 20 4.51 24.45 -10.61
N ALA A 21 3.75 24.16 -9.55
CA ALA A 21 3.90 22.92 -8.76
C ALA A 21 3.41 21.66 -9.51
N THR A 22 2.59 21.83 -10.55
CA THR A 22 2.10 20.72 -11.39
C THR A 22 3.10 20.40 -12.49
N GLU A 23 3.70 21.43 -13.12
CA GLU A 23 4.75 21.27 -14.14
C GLU A 23 6.03 20.64 -13.58
N GLU A 24 6.41 20.95 -12.35
CA GLU A 24 7.61 20.36 -11.73
C GLU A 24 7.44 18.85 -11.47
N LYS A 25 6.23 18.42 -11.06
CA LYS A 25 5.88 17.00 -10.87
C LYS A 25 5.74 16.24 -12.18
N VAL A 26 5.23 16.87 -13.23
CA VAL A 26 5.20 16.30 -14.58
C VAL A 26 6.62 16.12 -15.13
N SER A 27 7.53 17.08 -14.87
CA SER A 27 8.92 16.98 -15.33
C SER A 27 9.73 15.83 -14.68
N LEU A 28 9.36 15.40 -13.48
CA LEU A 28 10.06 14.32 -12.76
C LEU A 28 9.75 12.94 -13.36
N SER A 29 8.48 12.66 -13.69
CA SER A 29 8.07 11.40 -14.32
C SER A 29 8.57 11.28 -15.78
N ASP A 30 8.63 12.40 -16.51
CA ASP A 30 9.09 12.43 -17.91
C ASP A 30 10.60 12.20 -18.04
N ARG A 31 11.40 12.57 -17.02
CA ARG A 31 12.86 12.35 -17.00
C ARG A 31 13.27 10.91 -16.76
N PHE A 32 12.46 10.12 -16.05
CA PHE A 32 12.75 8.70 -15.83
C PHE A 32 12.24 7.82 -16.96
N GLY A 33 11.18 8.23 -17.66
CA GLY A 33 10.61 7.48 -18.79
C GLY A 33 10.14 6.06 -18.45
N LEU A 34 10.02 5.72 -17.16
CA LEU A 34 9.66 4.38 -16.68
C LEU A 34 8.28 4.40 -16.03
N TRP A 35 7.39 3.55 -16.54
CA TRP A 35 6.09 3.28 -15.94
C TRP A 35 6.07 1.85 -15.40
N LEU A 36 6.00 1.71 -14.08
CA LEU A 36 5.88 0.41 -13.42
C LEU A 36 4.40 0.07 -13.26
N GLY A 37 3.92 -0.85 -14.10
CA GLY A 37 2.59 -1.42 -13.93
C GLY A 37 2.54 -2.37 -12.73
N PHE A 38 1.42 -2.38 -12.02
CA PHE A 38 1.15 -3.38 -11.00
C PHE A 38 0.21 -4.44 -11.56
N HIS A 39 0.61 -5.70 -11.46
CA HIS A 39 -0.24 -6.81 -11.85
C HIS A 39 -1.21 -7.15 -10.71
N PRO A 40 -2.50 -7.42 -11.03
CA PRO A 40 -3.44 -7.85 -10.02
C PRO A 40 -3.03 -9.21 -9.45
N CYS A 41 -3.08 -9.35 -8.13
CA CYS A 41 -2.83 -10.61 -7.45
C CYS A 41 -3.93 -11.62 -7.83
N THR A 42 -3.50 -12.77 -8.37
CA THR A 42 -4.37 -13.91 -8.69
C THR A 42 -4.76 -14.67 -7.41
N GLN A 43 -5.73 -15.57 -7.51
CA GLN A 43 -6.11 -16.40 -6.35
C GLN A 43 -5.00 -17.35 -5.96
N ASP A 44 -4.31 -17.95 -6.93
CA ASP A 44 -3.26 -18.92 -6.66
C ASP A 44 -2.04 -18.25 -6.03
N GLU A 45 -1.68 -17.04 -6.46
CA GLU A 45 -0.65 -16.24 -5.77
C GLU A 45 -1.07 -15.87 -4.35
N PHE A 46 -2.34 -15.51 -4.15
CA PHE A 46 -2.88 -15.20 -2.83
C PHE A 46 -2.82 -16.40 -1.87
N LEU A 47 -3.25 -17.57 -2.33
CA LEU A 47 -3.19 -18.80 -1.56
C LEU A 47 -1.75 -19.27 -1.34
N GLY A 48 -0.88 -19.09 -2.33
CA GLY A 48 0.56 -19.35 -2.21
C GLY A 48 1.22 -18.50 -1.13
N MET A 49 0.86 -17.21 -1.03
CA MET A 49 1.34 -16.35 0.06
C MET A 49 0.87 -16.86 1.43
N ILE A 50 -0.39 -17.28 1.55
CA ILE A 50 -0.95 -17.80 2.79
C ILE A 50 -0.24 -19.09 3.21
N GLN A 51 -0.06 -20.04 2.29
CA GLN A 51 0.67 -21.27 2.56
C GLN A 51 2.09 -20.97 3.04
N ALA A 52 2.80 -20.07 2.35
CA ALA A 52 4.16 -19.69 2.72
C ALA A 52 4.24 -19.08 4.14
N TYR A 53 3.23 -18.32 4.56
CA TYR A 53 3.14 -17.84 5.93
C TYR A 53 2.86 -18.96 6.93
N CYS A 54 1.93 -19.88 6.63
CA CYS A 54 1.67 -21.03 7.48
C CYS A 54 2.93 -21.87 7.68
N ASP A 55 3.68 -22.13 6.62
CA ASP A 55 4.94 -22.88 6.66
C ASP A 55 6.01 -22.13 7.48
N ALA A 56 6.14 -20.81 7.26
CA ALA A 56 7.14 -19.98 7.94
C ALA A 56 6.92 -19.90 9.46
N TYR A 57 5.66 -19.86 9.91
CA TYR A 57 5.29 -19.74 11.32
C TYR A 57 4.85 -21.05 11.97
N GLY A 58 4.91 -22.17 11.24
CA GLY A 58 4.49 -23.48 11.75
C GLY A 58 3.00 -23.55 12.13
N ILE A 59 2.15 -22.82 11.42
CA ILE A 59 0.70 -22.83 11.65
C ILE A 59 0.13 -24.13 11.07
N ALA A 60 -0.24 -25.06 11.95
CA ALA A 60 -0.83 -26.33 11.56
C ALA A 60 -2.35 -26.18 11.31
N ILE A 61 -2.77 -26.39 10.07
CA ILE A 61 -4.16 -26.39 9.63
C ILE A 61 -4.29 -27.29 8.40
N ASP A 62 -5.46 -27.90 8.23
CA ASP A 62 -5.81 -28.67 7.03
C ASP A 62 -5.89 -27.79 5.79
N ASP A 63 -5.34 -28.27 4.66
CA ASP A 63 -5.21 -27.52 3.40
C ASP A 63 -6.58 -27.09 2.84
N ASP A 64 -7.58 -27.98 2.90
CA ASP A 64 -8.92 -27.68 2.39
C ASP A 64 -9.61 -26.59 3.21
N THR A 65 -9.46 -26.65 4.54
CA THR A 65 -9.95 -25.65 5.49
C THR A 65 -9.23 -24.32 5.29
N LEU A 66 -7.90 -24.34 5.19
CA LEU A 66 -7.08 -23.15 4.94
C LEU A 66 -7.53 -22.44 3.66
N ARG A 67 -7.70 -23.21 2.58
CA ARG A 67 -8.16 -22.69 1.29
C ARG A 67 -9.56 -22.11 1.37
N ALA A 68 -10.50 -22.81 2.00
CA ALA A 68 -11.88 -22.35 2.15
C ALA A 68 -11.95 -21.03 2.94
N GLU A 69 -11.32 -20.99 4.13
CA GLU A 69 -11.30 -19.80 4.98
C GLU A 69 -10.61 -18.61 4.29
N ALA A 70 -9.49 -18.84 3.60
CA ALA A 70 -8.78 -17.79 2.86
C ALA A 70 -9.62 -17.20 1.73
N VAL A 71 -10.34 -18.03 0.98
CA VAL A 71 -11.21 -17.61 -0.13
C VAL A 71 -12.41 -16.80 0.40
N GLU A 72 -12.98 -17.21 1.52
CA GLU A 72 -14.04 -16.46 2.20
C GLU A 72 -13.50 -15.12 2.71
N TRP A 73 -12.35 -15.13 3.38
CA TRP A 73 -11.71 -13.93 3.92
C TRP A 73 -11.47 -12.86 2.85
N GLN A 74 -10.85 -13.22 1.73
CA GLN A 74 -10.60 -12.26 0.64
C GLN A 74 -11.89 -11.75 -0.01
N ALA A 75 -12.96 -12.56 -0.05
CA ALA A 75 -14.27 -12.11 -0.53
C ALA A 75 -14.87 -11.03 0.37
N THR A 76 -14.78 -11.18 1.70
CA THR A 76 -15.29 -10.17 2.65
C THR A 76 -14.51 -8.85 2.60
N ARG A 77 -13.23 -8.89 2.26
CA ARG A 77 -12.36 -7.69 2.13
C ARG A 77 -12.41 -7.06 0.74
N GLY A 78 -12.91 -7.77 -0.26
CA GLY A 78 -13.00 -7.31 -1.65
C GLY A 78 -11.63 -7.14 -2.34
N ALA A 79 -10.58 -7.79 -1.84
CA ALA A 79 -9.23 -7.65 -2.39
C ALA A 79 -8.33 -8.86 -2.15
N ARG A 80 -7.43 -9.11 -3.10
CA ARG A 80 -6.27 -10.02 -2.96
C ARG A 80 -5.00 -9.21 -2.96
N SER A 81 -4.24 -9.30 -1.88
CA SER A 81 -2.93 -8.67 -1.75
C SER A 81 -2.15 -9.30 -0.60
N GLY A 82 -0.84 -9.11 -0.55
CA GLY A 82 -0.03 -9.54 0.59
C GLY A 82 -0.51 -8.93 1.92
N ARG A 83 -1.04 -7.71 1.91
CA ARG A 83 -1.64 -7.09 3.11
C ARG A 83 -2.86 -7.87 3.60
N VAL A 84 -3.76 -8.26 2.71
CA VAL A 84 -4.97 -9.03 3.08
C VAL A 84 -4.58 -10.44 3.54
N ALA A 85 -3.57 -11.05 2.90
CA ALA A 85 -3.03 -12.34 3.32
C ALA A 85 -2.45 -12.25 4.74
N TRP A 86 -1.66 -11.22 5.04
CA TRP A 86 -1.12 -11.00 6.39
C TRP A 86 -2.20 -10.81 7.46
N GLN A 87 -3.27 -10.08 7.13
CA GLN A 87 -4.41 -9.91 8.04
C GLN A 87 -5.11 -11.23 8.34
N PHE A 88 -5.28 -12.08 7.33
CA PHE A 88 -5.82 -13.43 7.50
C PHE A 88 -4.91 -14.27 8.39
N ILE A 89 -3.60 -14.26 8.15
CA ILE A 89 -2.62 -15.02 8.95
C ILE A 89 -2.60 -14.54 10.40
N THR A 90 -2.68 -13.24 10.64
CA THR A 90 -2.73 -12.68 12.01
C THR A 90 -3.99 -13.14 12.75
N ASP A 91 -5.14 -13.13 12.07
CA ASP A 91 -6.41 -13.64 12.62
C ASP A 91 -6.33 -15.15 12.91
N LEU A 92 -5.87 -15.93 11.94
CA LEU A 92 -5.73 -17.38 12.03
C LEU A 92 -4.78 -17.78 13.16
N ALA A 93 -3.60 -17.17 13.24
CA ALA A 93 -2.63 -17.41 14.29
C ALA A 93 -3.18 -17.05 15.68
N GLY A 94 -3.93 -15.94 15.78
CA GLY A 94 -4.63 -15.55 17.00
C GLY A 94 -5.68 -16.57 17.44
N ARG A 95 -6.47 -17.12 16.51
CA ARG A 95 -7.45 -18.19 16.79
C ARG A 95 -6.79 -19.50 17.23
N LEU A 96 -5.63 -19.82 16.67
CA LEU A 96 -4.90 -21.05 16.94
C LEU A 96 -3.89 -20.93 18.09
N GLY A 97 -3.68 -19.72 18.63
CA GLY A 97 -2.71 -19.47 19.70
C GLY A 97 -1.25 -19.63 19.26
N VAL A 98 -0.98 -19.44 17.96
CA VAL A 98 0.39 -19.53 17.40
C VAL A 98 1.02 -18.13 17.43
N PRO A 99 2.21 -17.95 18.02
CA PRO A 99 2.92 -16.68 17.99
C PRO A 99 3.48 -16.38 16.58
N LEU A 100 3.51 -15.10 16.22
CA LEU A 100 4.10 -14.58 14.99
C LEU A 100 5.27 -13.66 15.37
N ASP A 101 6.44 -14.25 15.61
CA ASP A 101 7.67 -13.60 16.08
C ASP A 101 8.76 -13.43 14.99
#